data_AF-A0A6P1YPK2-F1
#
_entry.id   AF-A0A6P1YPK2-F1
#
_cell.length_a   1.000
_cell.length_b   1.000
_cell.length_c   1.000
_cell.angle_alpha   90.00
_cell.angle_beta   90.00
_cell.angle_gamma   90.00
#
_symmetry.space_group_name_H-M   'P 1'
#
loop_
_entity.id
_entity.type
_entity.pdbx_description
1 polymer ?
#
loop_
_entity_poly.entity_id
_entity_poly.type
_entity_poly.pdbx_seq_one_letter_code
_entity_poly.pdbx_strand_id
1 'polypeptide(L)'
;MGFDDAMRTAAHSAEQAVSRAMAKYRDGLVTDEDDLTGVLVGSLDAEFSAKGGSDIGGLQWSSSILRHRKGVAAEEKRIGADMIIHVRVNTPIQTYSKAVLVQAKRQEPGDQMSAKERNELLGQCKKMLAVTPAAFVFDYAKGEMRCASATKIGGSTNNDLHAACNWTAYRFFLELFRCPIGDPRITSAKAADLPVPIVLKLAGTGDLTQE
;
A
#
# COMPACT_ATOMS: atom_id res chain seq x y z
N MET A 1 15.65 -1.80 -24.20
CA MET A 1 15.01 -0.94 -23.18
C MET A 1 15.88 -0.98 -21.94
N GLY A 2 16.29 0.18 -21.40
CA GLY A 2 17.07 0.23 -20.16
C GLY A 2 16.20 -0.15 -18.95
N PHE A 3 16.84 -0.43 -17.81
CA PHE A 3 16.11 -0.72 -16.56
C PHE A 3 15.20 0.45 -16.16
N ASP A 4 15.70 1.68 -16.20
CA ASP A 4 14.91 2.87 -15.83
C ASP A 4 13.68 3.04 -16.74
N ASP A 5 13.86 2.87 -18.05
CA ASP A 5 12.76 2.92 -19.02
C ASP A 5 11.72 1.84 -18.73
N ALA A 6 12.16 0.61 -18.45
CA ALA A 6 11.26 -0.49 -18.10
C ALA A 6 10.45 -0.16 -16.84
N MET A 7 11.09 0.34 -15.78
CA MET A 7 10.39 0.68 -14.54
C MET A 7 9.40 1.84 -14.75
N ARG A 8 9.71 2.81 -15.63
CA ARG A 8 8.77 3.87 -16.01
C ARG A 8 7.58 3.34 -16.80
N THR A 9 7.82 2.45 -17.77
CA THR A 9 6.75 1.79 -18.53
C THR A 9 5.84 1.00 -17.60
N ALA A 10 6.41 0.20 -16.69
CA ALA A 10 5.63 -0.53 -15.70
C ALA A 10 4.81 0.39 -14.79
N ALA A 11 5.39 1.50 -14.35
CA ALA A 11 4.70 2.48 -13.51
C ALA A 11 3.53 3.17 -14.24
N HIS A 12 3.68 3.48 -15.54
CA HIS A 12 2.58 3.99 -16.36
C HIS A 12 1.48 2.95 -16.58
N SER A 13 1.83 1.68 -16.83
CA SER A 13 0.86 0.58 -16.90
C SER A 13 0.07 0.45 -15.60
N ALA A 14 0.74 0.49 -14.45
CA ALA A 14 0.08 0.45 -13.15
C ALA A 14 -0.83 1.68 -12.91
N GLU A 15 -0.38 2.88 -13.27
CA GLU A 15 -1.20 4.09 -13.20
C GLU A 15 -2.46 3.97 -14.06
N GLN A 16 -2.35 3.47 -15.30
CA GLN A 16 -3.52 3.24 -16.16
C GLN A 16 -4.50 2.24 -15.54
N ALA A 17 -4.00 1.17 -14.93
CA ALA A 17 -4.84 0.22 -14.19
C ALA A 17 -5.57 0.87 -13.03
N VAL A 18 -4.90 1.74 -12.28
CA VAL A 18 -5.51 2.53 -11.19
C VAL A 18 -6.55 3.49 -11.73
N SER A 19 -6.25 4.23 -12.81
CA SER A 19 -7.21 5.15 -13.43
C SER A 19 -8.48 4.45 -13.89
N ARG A 20 -8.39 3.22 -14.41
CA ARG A 20 -9.57 2.40 -14.76
C ARG A 20 -10.41 2.05 -13.54
N ALA A 21 -9.78 1.68 -12.42
CA ALA A 21 -10.47 1.39 -11.18
C ALA A 21 -11.16 2.65 -10.60
N MET A 22 -10.45 3.78 -10.57
CA MET A 22 -11.00 5.04 -10.04
C MET A 22 -12.06 5.66 -10.96
N ALA A 23 -12.01 5.39 -12.27
CA ALA A 23 -13.09 5.75 -13.19
C ALA A 23 -14.40 5.02 -12.84
N LYS A 24 -14.35 3.73 -12.50
CA LYS A 24 -15.54 2.98 -12.04
C LYS A 24 -16.11 3.59 -10.75
N TYR A 25 -15.25 4.05 -9.85
CA TYR A 25 -15.69 4.74 -8.64
C TYR A 25 -16.37 6.08 -8.95
N ARG A 26 -15.73 6.91 -9.79
CA ARG A 26 -16.31 8.19 -10.26
C ARG A 26 -17.68 7.99 -10.91
N ASP A 27 -17.82 6.96 -11.73
CA ASP A 27 -19.03 6.69 -12.50
C ASP A 27 -20.12 5.98 -11.65
N GLY A 28 -19.86 5.76 -10.35
CA GLY A 28 -20.81 5.15 -9.40
C GLY A 28 -21.04 3.65 -9.60
N LEU A 29 -20.20 2.98 -10.41
CA LEU A 29 -20.31 1.55 -10.71
C LEU A 29 -19.78 0.67 -9.58
N VAL A 30 -18.93 1.24 -8.72
CA VAL A 30 -18.37 0.60 -7.52
C VAL A 30 -18.35 1.66 -6.44
N THR A 31 -19.09 1.46 -5.36
CA THR A 31 -19.22 2.49 -4.30
C THR A 31 -18.55 2.08 -3.00
N ASP A 32 -18.56 0.79 -2.65
CA ASP A 32 -18.03 0.32 -1.37
C ASP A 32 -16.49 0.21 -1.39
N GLU A 33 -15.85 0.55 -0.27
CA GLU A 33 -14.37 0.58 -0.13
C GLU A 33 -13.75 -0.81 -0.40
N ASP A 34 -14.30 -1.86 0.23
CA ASP A 34 -13.86 -3.25 0.03
C ASP A 34 -13.95 -3.68 -1.44
N ASP A 35 -15.03 -3.30 -2.12
CA ASP A 35 -15.24 -3.63 -3.53
C ASP A 35 -14.28 -2.85 -4.42
N LEU A 36 -13.98 -1.61 -4.08
CA LEU A 36 -13.02 -0.77 -4.81
C LEU A 36 -11.59 -1.31 -4.71
N THR A 37 -11.18 -1.77 -3.53
CA THR A 37 -9.92 -2.49 -3.34
C THR A 37 -9.87 -3.76 -4.21
N GLY A 38 -10.96 -4.53 -4.25
CA GLY A 38 -11.09 -5.69 -5.14
C GLY A 38 -10.91 -5.33 -6.62
N VAL A 39 -11.54 -4.25 -7.06
CA VAL A 39 -11.47 -3.76 -8.44
C VAL A 39 -10.10 -3.22 -8.81
N LEU A 40 -9.43 -2.50 -7.90
CA LEU A 40 -8.06 -2.04 -8.09
C LEU A 40 -7.10 -3.23 -8.25
N VAL A 41 -7.13 -4.17 -7.32
CA VAL A 41 -6.29 -5.36 -7.33
C VAL A 41 -6.54 -6.18 -8.60
N GLY A 42 -7.80 -6.43 -8.96
CA GLY A 42 -8.13 -7.13 -10.20
C GLY A 42 -7.65 -6.41 -11.45
N SER A 43 -7.66 -5.07 -11.46
CA SER A 43 -7.17 -4.26 -12.58
C SER A 43 -5.65 -4.31 -12.72
N LEU A 44 -4.92 -4.29 -11.60
CA LEU A 44 -3.47 -4.45 -11.56
C LEU A 44 -3.06 -5.88 -11.92
N ASP A 45 -3.74 -6.87 -11.37
CA ASP A 45 -3.50 -8.28 -11.71
C ASP A 45 -3.75 -8.48 -13.20
N ALA A 46 -4.82 -7.95 -13.80
CA ALA A 46 -5.04 -8.06 -15.25
C ALA A 46 -3.92 -7.42 -16.08
N GLU A 47 -3.40 -6.26 -15.64
CA GLU A 47 -2.29 -5.56 -16.30
C GLU A 47 -1.01 -6.41 -16.29
N PHE A 48 -0.74 -7.15 -15.20
CA PHE A 48 0.51 -7.90 -15.01
C PHE A 48 0.38 -9.43 -15.17
N SER A 49 -0.83 -10.00 -15.30
CA SER A 49 -1.09 -11.45 -15.37
C SER A 49 -1.12 -12.01 -16.81
N ALA A 50 -1.18 -11.16 -17.83
CA ALA A 50 -1.31 -11.62 -19.21
C ALA A 50 0.03 -11.74 -19.94
N LYS A 51 0.17 -12.83 -20.71
CA LYS A 51 1.24 -13.28 -21.61
C LYS A 51 1.69 -12.29 -22.72
N GLY A 52 1.62 -10.99 -22.47
CA GLY A 52 2.13 -9.91 -23.34
C GLY A 52 2.77 -8.73 -22.58
N GLY A 53 2.60 -8.65 -21.25
CA GLY A 53 3.21 -7.63 -20.40
C GLY A 53 4.04 -8.19 -19.23
N SER A 54 4.12 -9.52 -19.10
CA SER A 54 4.70 -10.25 -17.97
C SER A 54 6.23 -10.21 -17.87
N ASP A 55 6.89 -9.32 -18.60
CA ASP A 55 8.32 -9.09 -18.48
C ASP A 55 8.70 -7.66 -18.86
N ILE A 56 8.04 -6.66 -18.25
CA ILE A 56 8.53 -5.28 -18.33
C ILE A 56 9.83 -5.21 -17.51
N GLY A 57 10.93 -5.58 -18.14
CA GLY A 57 12.28 -5.51 -17.56
C GLY A 57 12.50 -6.43 -16.35
N GLY A 58 12.05 -7.69 -16.41
CA GLY A 58 12.22 -8.68 -15.34
C GLY A 58 11.17 -8.60 -14.23
N LEU A 59 10.20 -7.70 -14.33
CA LEU A 59 9.23 -7.41 -13.28
C LEU A 59 8.13 -8.47 -13.20
N GLN A 60 7.99 -9.04 -12.02
CA GLN A 60 6.94 -9.96 -11.62
C GLN A 60 6.10 -9.31 -10.52
N TRP A 61 4.79 -9.42 -10.66
CA TRP A 61 3.80 -8.86 -9.75
C TRP A 61 3.03 -9.98 -9.06
N SER A 62 2.67 -9.75 -7.80
CA SER A 62 1.65 -10.53 -7.10
C SER A 62 1.01 -9.67 -6.01
N SER A 63 -0.28 -9.86 -5.76
CA SER A 63 -1.00 -9.13 -4.73
C SER A 63 -1.92 -10.07 -3.93
N SER A 64 -2.36 -9.62 -2.76
CA SER A 64 -3.45 -10.27 -2.03
C SER A 64 -4.27 -9.25 -1.27
N ILE A 65 -5.57 -9.54 -1.14
CA ILE A 65 -6.49 -8.79 -0.29
C ILE A 65 -6.61 -9.53 1.04
N LEU A 66 -6.34 -8.83 2.12
CA LEU A 66 -6.50 -9.33 3.48
C LEU A 66 -8.00 -9.23 3.83
N ARG A 67 -8.62 -10.37 4.16
CA ARG A 67 -10.09 -10.46 4.26
C ARG A 67 -10.62 -9.93 5.59
N HIS A 68 -11.78 -9.27 5.50
CA HIS A 68 -12.54 -8.74 6.64
C HIS A 68 -13.60 -9.69 7.24
N ARG A 69 -13.97 -10.82 6.60
CA ARG A 69 -15.18 -11.62 6.98
C ARG A 69 -14.96 -12.69 8.06
N LYS A 70 -15.98 -12.82 8.91
CA LYS A 70 -16.07 -13.66 10.13
C LYS A 70 -15.73 -15.13 9.90
N GLY A 71 -14.68 -15.58 10.58
CA GLY A 71 -14.12 -16.93 10.60
C GLY A 71 -12.59 -16.81 10.48
N VAL A 72 -11.84 -17.19 11.51
CA VAL A 72 -10.42 -16.78 11.69
C VAL A 72 -10.29 -15.24 11.55
N ALA A 73 -10.98 -14.51 12.42
CA ALA A 73 -11.13 -13.05 12.43
C ALA A 73 -9.82 -12.26 12.74
N ALA A 74 -8.65 -12.77 12.35
CA ALA A 74 -7.38 -12.45 12.96
C ALA A 74 -6.36 -11.74 12.06
N GLU A 75 -6.45 -11.81 10.72
CA GLU A 75 -5.33 -11.32 9.88
C GLU A 75 -5.34 -9.80 9.72
N GLU A 76 -6.38 -9.22 9.12
CA GLU A 76 -6.46 -7.75 8.94
C GLU A 76 -6.57 -7.02 10.28
N LYS A 77 -7.35 -7.53 11.23
CA LYS A 77 -7.40 -6.94 12.58
C LYS A 77 -6.04 -6.90 13.27
N ARG A 78 -5.14 -7.84 12.95
CA ARG A 78 -3.77 -7.90 13.49
C ARG A 78 -2.80 -7.04 12.71
N ILE A 79 -2.89 -7.03 11.38
CA ILE A 79 -1.91 -6.39 10.49
C ILE A 79 -2.27 -4.92 10.20
N GLY A 80 -3.56 -4.58 10.16
CA GLY A 80 -4.07 -3.24 9.87
C GLY A 80 -3.87 -2.79 8.42
N ALA A 81 -3.84 -3.74 7.49
CA ALA A 81 -3.72 -3.49 6.06
C ALA A 81 -4.82 -4.25 5.32
N ASP A 82 -5.33 -3.66 4.24
CA ASP A 82 -6.34 -4.30 3.37
C ASP A 82 -5.68 -5.14 2.29
N MET A 83 -4.42 -4.86 1.93
CA MET A 83 -3.71 -5.62 0.90
C MET A 83 -2.20 -5.66 1.10
N ILE A 84 -1.60 -6.68 0.46
CA ILE A 84 -0.15 -6.82 0.30
C ILE A 84 0.15 -6.70 -1.19
N ILE A 85 1.09 -5.82 -1.54
CA ILE A 85 1.62 -5.70 -2.89
C ILE A 85 3.06 -6.21 -2.89
N HIS A 86 3.33 -7.26 -3.65
CA HIS A 86 4.66 -7.85 -3.79
C HIS A 86 5.16 -7.73 -5.23
N VAL A 87 6.42 -7.32 -5.35
CA VAL A 87 7.14 -7.20 -6.61
C VAL A 87 8.45 -7.96 -6.53
N ARG A 88 8.79 -8.62 -7.63
CA ARG A 88 10.09 -9.26 -7.82
C ARG A 88 10.67 -8.82 -9.15
N VAL A 89 11.94 -8.48 -9.17
CA VAL A 89 12.70 -8.29 -10.40
C VAL A 89 13.81 -9.33 -10.42
N ASN A 90 13.99 -9.97 -11.57
CA ASN A 90 15.06 -10.92 -11.80
C ASN A 90 15.69 -10.66 -13.16
N THR A 91 16.75 -9.85 -13.19
CA THR A 91 17.51 -9.53 -14.40
C THR A 91 19.01 -9.76 -14.16
N PRO A 92 19.83 -9.85 -15.22
CA PRO A 92 21.29 -9.97 -15.06
C PRO A 92 21.94 -8.80 -14.29
N ILE A 93 21.31 -7.63 -14.30
CA ILE A 93 21.86 -6.40 -13.69
C ILE A 93 21.30 -6.12 -12.29
N GLN A 94 20.08 -6.57 -11.98
CA GLN A 94 19.45 -6.33 -10.70
C GLN A 94 18.46 -7.44 -10.37
N THR A 95 18.53 -7.91 -9.12
CA THR A 95 17.60 -8.92 -8.56
C THR A 95 17.11 -8.45 -7.20
N TYR A 96 15.80 -8.44 -7.00
CA TYR A 96 15.18 -8.18 -5.70
C TYR A 96 13.79 -8.81 -5.61
N SER A 97 13.32 -9.04 -4.39
CA SER A 97 11.95 -9.44 -4.07
C SER A 97 11.56 -8.71 -2.79
N LYS A 98 10.43 -7.99 -2.81
CA LYS A 98 10.00 -7.13 -1.71
C LYS A 98 8.52 -6.82 -1.80
N ALA A 99 7.91 -6.54 -0.66
CA ALA A 99 6.51 -6.18 -0.59
C ALA A 99 6.26 -4.94 0.27
N VAL A 100 5.05 -4.41 0.14
CA VAL A 100 4.52 -3.34 0.98
C VAL A 100 3.16 -3.76 1.55
N LEU A 101 2.86 -3.23 2.74
CA LEU A 101 1.51 -3.27 3.30
C LEU A 101 0.76 -2.01 2.90
N VAL A 102 -0.52 -2.16 2.57
CA VAL A 102 -1.37 -1.05 2.16
C VAL A 102 -2.70 -1.10 2.89
N GLN A 103 -3.04 0.00 3.56
CA GLN A 103 -4.40 0.30 3.99
C GLN A 103 -5.06 1.20 2.94
N ALA A 104 -6.24 0.85 2.48
CA ALA A 104 -7.08 1.70 1.67
C ALA A 104 -8.05 2.51 2.55
N LYS A 105 -8.35 3.71 2.08
CA LYS A 105 -9.40 4.58 2.60
C LYS A 105 -10.04 5.34 1.44
N ARG A 106 -11.32 5.66 1.58
CA ARG A 106 -12.05 6.51 0.65
C ARG A 106 -12.28 7.89 1.25
N GLN A 107 -11.61 8.92 0.72
CA GLN A 107 -11.81 10.31 1.10
C GLN A 107 -11.78 11.19 -0.16
N GLU A 108 -12.76 12.09 -0.30
CA GLU A 108 -12.73 13.05 -1.42
C GLU A 108 -11.85 14.26 -1.08
N PRO A 109 -11.32 14.97 -2.08
CA PRO A 109 -10.53 16.17 -1.86
C PRO A 109 -11.27 17.22 -1.03
N GLY A 110 -10.66 17.67 0.08
CA GLY A 110 -11.23 18.67 0.99
C GLY A 110 -12.09 18.08 2.12
N ASP A 111 -12.51 16.81 2.03
CA ASP A 111 -13.27 16.16 3.10
C ASP A 111 -12.40 15.99 4.34
N GLN A 112 -12.98 16.29 5.50
CA GLN A 112 -12.31 16.13 6.78
C GLN A 112 -12.72 14.81 7.43
N MET A 113 -11.74 13.98 7.80
CA MET A 113 -12.01 12.80 8.63
C MET A 113 -12.54 13.24 9.99
N SER A 114 -13.56 12.52 10.48
CA SER A 114 -13.97 12.61 11.88
C SER A 114 -12.84 12.14 12.80
N ALA A 115 -12.89 12.55 14.08
CA ALA A 115 -11.92 12.08 15.08
C ALA A 115 -11.91 10.55 15.21
N LYS A 116 -13.07 9.90 15.01
CA LYS A 116 -13.19 8.44 15.05
C LYS A 116 -12.45 7.79 13.88
N GLU A 117 -12.74 8.21 12.65
CA GLU A 117 -12.10 7.69 11.44
C GLU A 117 -10.59 7.90 11.47
N ARG A 118 -10.15 9.09 11.92
CA ARG A 118 -8.73 9.36 12.10
C ARG A 118 -8.08 8.42 13.12
N ASN A 119 -8.71 8.22 14.28
CA ASN A 119 -8.16 7.31 15.30
C ASN A 119 -8.10 5.85 14.81
N GLU A 120 -9.10 5.42 14.03
CA GLU A 120 -9.12 4.10 13.40
C GLU A 120 -7.98 3.95 12.39
N LEU A 121 -7.80 4.91 11.47
CA LEU A 121 -6.71 4.93 10.50
C LEU A 121 -5.33 4.95 11.17
N LEU A 122 -5.16 5.76 12.22
CA LEU A 122 -3.92 5.78 13.00
C LEU A 122 -3.65 4.43 13.69
N GLY A 123 -4.71 3.75 14.15
CA GLY A 123 -4.62 2.39 14.68
C GLY A 123 -4.17 1.37 13.63
N GLN A 124 -4.69 1.46 12.40
CA GLN A 124 -4.28 0.64 11.26
C GLN A 124 -2.81 0.91 10.89
N CYS A 125 -2.41 2.17 10.75
CA CYS A 125 -1.03 2.57 10.48
C CYS A 125 -0.06 1.99 11.52
N LYS A 126 -0.38 2.07 12.82
CA LYS A 126 0.45 1.52 13.89
C LYS A 126 0.63 0.00 13.77
N LYS A 127 -0.42 -0.73 13.41
CA LYS A 127 -0.35 -2.19 13.20
C LYS A 127 0.52 -2.54 12.01
N MET A 128 0.37 -1.84 10.88
CA MET A 128 1.22 -2.08 9.71
C MET A 128 2.69 -1.80 10.03
N LEU A 129 2.97 -0.67 10.69
CA LEU A 129 4.33 -0.26 11.08
C LEU A 129 4.98 -1.22 12.09
N ALA A 130 4.20 -1.94 12.88
CA ALA A 130 4.71 -3.00 13.75
C ALA A 130 5.18 -4.24 12.97
N VAL A 131 4.67 -4.45 11.75
CA VAL A 131 5.12 -5.52 10.83
C VAL A 131 6.29 -5.03 9.98
N THR A 132 6.14 -3.87 9.33
CA THR A 132 7.14 -3.32 8.42
C THR A 132 7.07 -1.79 8.32
N PRO A 133 8.21 -1.09 8.19
CA PRO A 133 8.22 0.33 7.83
C PRO A 133 7.73 0.58 6.39
N ALA A 134 7.71 -0.44 5.53
CA ALA A 134 7.23 -0.35 4.15
C ALA A 134 5.68 -0.45 4.09
N ALA A 135 5.02 0.42 4.84
CA ALA A 135 3.57 0.49 4.97
C ALA A 135 3.03 1.80 4.40
N PHE A 136 1.92 1.74 3.69
CA PHE A 136 1.35 2.85 2.95
C PHE A 136 -0.16 2.95 3.15
N VAL A 137 -0.68 4.15 2.95
CA VAL A 137 -2.12 4.42 2.87
C VAL A 137 -2.43 4.82 1.43
N PHE A 138 -3.39 4.14 0.82
CA PHE A 138 -3.99 4.55 -0.43
C PHE A 138 -5.29 5.27 -0.13
N ASP A 139 -5.38 6.49 -0.65
CA ASP A 139 -6.60 7.27 -0.61
C ASP A 139 -7.29 7.22 -1.98
N TYR A 140 -8.54 6.79 -1.99
CA TYR A 140 -9.38 6.67 -3.16
C TYR A 140 -10.35 7.86 -3.24
N ALA A 141 -10.18 8.66 -4.27
CA ALA A 141 -11.08 9.74 -4.63
C ALA A 141 -11.72 9.46 -6.00
N LYS A 142 -12.79 10.18 -6.34
CA LYS A 142 -13.43 10.00 -7.65
C LYS A 142 -12.48 10.39 -8.78
N GLY A 143 -12.01 9.38 -9.51
CA GLY A 143 -11.17 9.55 -10.70
C GLY A 143 -9.67 9.53 -10.44
N GLU A 144 -9.21 9.50 -9.19
CA GLU A 144 -7.79 9.37 -8.87
C GLU A 144 -7.50 8.61 -7.57
N MET A 145 -6.25 8.17 -7.43
CA MET A 145 -5.73 7.57 -6.21
C MET A 145 -4.50 8.36 -5.77
N ARG A 146 -4.47 8.69 -4.47
CA ARG A 146 -3.33 9.30 -3.80
C ARG A 146 -2.70 8.31 -2.84
N CYS A 147 -1.43 8.51 -2.50
CA CYS A 147 -0.69 7.63 -1.60
C CYS A 147 0.22 8.43 -0.65
N ALA A 148 0.43 7.90 0.56
CA ALA A 148 1.48 8.32 1.48
C ALA A 148 1.96 7.13 2.33
N SER A 149 3.15 7.25 2.93
CA SER A 149 3.61 6.27 3.91
C SER A 149 2.78 6.34 5.18
N ALA A 150 2.56 5.18 5.81
CA ALA A 150 1.87 5.08 7.10
C ALA A 150 2.59 5.88 8.19
N THR A 151 3.92 6.01 8.12
CA THR A 151 4.70 6.88 9.03
C THR A 151 4.31 8.34 8.90
N LYS A 152 4.15 8.83 7.65
CA LYS A 152 3.73 10.22 7.41
C LYS A 152 2.32 10.47 7.92
N ILE A 153 1.38 9.58 7.60
CA ILE A 153 -0.01 9.68 8.08
C ILE A 153 -0.06 9.62 9.60
N GLY A 154 0.70 8.69 10.21
CA GLY A 154 0.82 8.53 11.66
C GLY A 154 1.34 9.76 12.40
N GLY A 155 2.21 10.55 11.76
CA GLY A 155 2.77 11.78 12.31
C GLY A 155 2.01 13.07 11.93
N SER A 156 0.99 12.97 11.07
CA SER A 156 0.27 14.14 10.55
C SER A 156 -0.82 14.63 11.49
N THR A 157 -1.01 15.95 11.57
CA THR A 157 -2.18 16.59 12.18
C THR A 157 -3.28 16.91 11.17
N ASN A 158 -3.02 16.74 9.88
CA ASN A 158 -3.97 17.00 8.81
C ASN A 158 -5.11 15.96 8.83
N ASN A 159 -6.35 16.43 8.93
CA ASN A 159 -7.55 15.59 8.88
C ASN A 159 -8.08 15.40 7.45
N ASP A 160 -7.58 16.17 6.49
CA ASP A 160 -7.76 15.92 5.06
C ASP A 160 -6.77 14.84 4.63
N LEU A 161 -7.26 13.59 4.52
CA LEU A 161 -6.43 12.46 4.14
C LEU A 161 -5.89 12.62 2.71
N HIS A 162 -6.70 13.16 1.81
CA HIS A 162 -6.34 13.35 0.41
C HIS A 162 -5.16 14.31 0.28
N ALA A 163 -5.22 15.45 0.99
CA ALA A 163 -4.12 16.40 1.06
C ALA A 163 -2.88 15.83 1.79
N ALA A 164 -3.08 14.96 2.78
CA ALA A 164 -1.98 14.26 3.45
C ALA A 164 -1.28 13.23 2.52
N CYS A 165 -2.01 12.64 1.56
CA CYS A 165 -1.51 11.70 0.56
C CYS A 165 -0.94 12.44 -0.66
N ASN A 166 0.37 12.69 -0.68
CA ASN A 166 1.00 13.56 -1.68
C ASN A 166 1.59 12.84 -2.89
N TRP A 167 1.58 11.51 -2.94
CA TRP A 167 2.07 10.76 -4.09
C TRP A 167 0.92 10.36 -5.01
N THR A 168 1.15 10.51 -6.31
CA THR A 168 0.27 9.94 -7.34
C THR A 168 0.47 8.43 -7.42
N ALA A 169 -0.45 7.74 -8.08
CA ALA A 169 -0.31 6.32 -8.43
C ALA A 169 1.02 6.07 -9.16
N TYR A 170 1.33 6.83 -10.21
CA TYR A 170 2.59 6.70 -10.95
C TYR A 170 3.81 6.82 -10.03
N ARG A 171 3.85 7.86 -9.17
CA ARG A 171 4.99 8.06 -8.27
C ARG A 171 5.17 6.86 -7.35
N PHE A 172 4.09 6.36 -6.74
CA PHE A 172 4.15 5.20 -5.87
C PHE A 172 4.69 3.96 -6.61
N PHE A 173 4.13 3.61 -7.77
CA PHE A 173 4.55 2.42 -8.50
C PHE A 173 5.96 2.55 -9.07
N LEU A 174 6.38 3.74 -9.51
CA LEU A 174 7.75 3.97 -9.95
C LEU A 174 8.75 3.73 -8.82
N GLU A 175 8.48 4.25 -7.62
CA GLU A 175 9.34 4.03 -6.45
C GLU A 175 9.27 2.57 -5.97
N LEU A 176 8.14 1.89 -6.14
CA LEU A 176 8.05 0.47 -5.87
C LEU A 176 8.87 -0.35 -6.87
N PHE A 177 8.87 -0.02 -8.15
CA PHE A 177 9.60 -0.80 -9.16
C PHE A 177 11.10 -0.44 -9.23
N ARG A 178 11.50 0.78 -8.85
CA ARG A 178 12.93 1.15 -8.81
C ARG A 178 13.68 0.68 -7.57
N CYS A 179 12.97 0.05 -6.61
CA CYS A 179 13.50 -0.39 -5.32
C CYS A 179 13.78 0.63 -4.20
N PRO A 180 13.43 1.94 -4.24
CA PRO A 180 13.57 2.81 -3.06
C PRO A 180 12.56 2.52 -1.94
N ILE A 181 11.40 1.93 -2.22
CA ILE A 181 10.41 1.53 -1.20
C ILE A 181 10.13 0.03 -1.23
N GLY A 182 9.67 -0.57 -0.14
CA GLY A 182 9.38 -2.01 -0.02
C GLY A 182 10.31 -2.72 0.95
N ASP A 183 9.81 -3.77 1.60
CA ASP A 183 10.55 -4.57 2.57
C ASP A 183 11.03 -5.87 1.94
N PRO A 184 12.35 -6.09 1.82
CA PRO A 184 12.89 -7.32 1.24
C PRO A 184 12.69 -8.55 2.14
N ARG A 185 12.27 -8.37 3.40
CA ARG A 185 11.91 -9.49 4.30
C ARG A 185 10.55 -10.08 3.95
N ILE A 186 9.72 -9.35 3.21
CA ILE A 186 8.40 -9.80 2.75
C ILE A 186 8.52 -10.18 1.27
N THR A 187 8.66 -11.49 1.01
CA THR A 187 9.02 -12.02 -0.33
C THR A 187 7.83 -12.66 -1.07
N SER A 188 6.63 -12.48 -0.55
CA SER A 188 5.39 -12.96 -1.17
C SER A 188 4.23 -12.05 -0.83
N ALA A 189 3.13 -12.20 -1.57
CA ALA A 189 1.87 -11.53 -1.26
C ALA A 189 1.04 -12.27 -0.20
N LYS A 190 1.52 -13.36 0.41
CA LYS A 190 0.69 -14.19 1.32
C LYS A 190 0.76 -13.66 2.75
N ALA A 191 -0.40 -13.50 3.39
CA ALA A 191 -0.50 -13.07 4.79
C ALA A 191 0.26 -13.98 5.77
N ALA A 192 0.27 -15.30 5.49
CA ALA A 192 0.97 -16.29 6.30
C ALA A 192 2.50 -16.13 6.30
N ASP A 193 3.06 -15.47 5.28
CA ASP A 193 4.51 -15.28 5.12
C ASP A 193 4.98 -13.95 5.74
N LEU A 194 4.08 -13.16 6.33
CA LEU A 194 4.45 -11.90 6.96
C LEU A 194 5.31 -12.12 8.21
N PRO A 195 6.32 -11.26 8.44
CA PRO A 195 7.14 -11.36 9.64
C PRO A 195 6.28 -11.14 10.89
N VAL A 196 6.54 -11.93 11.93
CA VAL A 196 5.90 -11.75 13.22
C VAL A 196 6.45 -10.45 13.85
N PRO A 197 5.58 -9.50 14.27
CA PRO A 197 6.03 -8.29 14.96
C PRO A 197 6.88 -8.61 16.18
N ILE A 198 8.13 -8.18 16.19
CA ILE A 198 8.98 -8.26 17.38
C ILE A 198 8.65 -7.06 18.26
N VAL A 199 7.87 -7.28 19.31
CA VAL A 199 7.54 -6.25 20.30
C VAL A 199 8.64 -6.21 21.37
N LEU A 200 9.62 -5.33 21.18
CA LEU A 200 10.58 -4.98 22.22
C LEU A 200 9.96 -3.93 23.15
N LYS A 201 9.52 -4.36 24.34
CA LYS A 201 9.11 -3.44 25.40
C LYS A 201 10.35 -2.90 26.10
N LEU A 202 10.79 -1.71 25.69
CA LEU A 202 11.83 -0.96 26.39
C LEU A 202 11.16 -0.11 27.47
N ALA A 203 11.55 -0.31 28.72
CA ALA A 203 11.19 0.55 29.84
C ALA A 203 12.47 1.19 30.38
N GLY A 204 12.48 2.51 30.49
CA GLY A 204 13.57 3.27 31.10
C GLY A 204 13.09 3.90 32.41
N THR A 205 13.83 3.66 33.49
CA THR A 205 13.70 4.39 34.75
C THR A 205 14.84 5.40 34.81
N GLY A 206 14.53 6.67 35.04
CA GLY A 206 15.52 7.72 35.24
C GLY A 206 15.15 8.53 36.47
N ASP A 207 16.12 8.74 37.36
CA ASP A 207 15.98 9.68 38.47
C ASP A 207 16.20 11.09 37.94
N LEU A 208 15.24 11.97 38.20
CA LEU A 208 15.42 13.40 38.00
C LEU A 208 16.29 13.92 39.14
N THR A 209 17.61 13.99 38.92
CA THR A 209 18.47 14.79 39.79
C THR A 209 18.17 16.26 39.52
N GLN A 210 17.46 16.91 40.45
CA GLN A 210 17.38 18.36 40.50
C GLN A 210 18.75 18.89 40.97
N GLU A 211 19.45 19.60 40.09
CA GLU A 211 20.48 20.58 40.49
C GLU A 211 19.85 21.97 40.62
#